data_AF-A0A954PY00-F1
#
_entry.id   AF-A0A954PY00-F1
#
_cell.length_a   1.000
_cell.length_b   1.000
_cell.length_c   1.000
_cell.angle_alpha   90.00
_cell.angle_beta   90.00
_cell.angle_gamma   90.00
#
_symmetry.space_group_name_H-M   'P 1'
#
loop_
_entity.id
_entity.type
_entity.pdbx_description
1 polymer ?
#
loop_
_entity_poly.entity_id
_entity_poly.type
_entity_poly.pdbx_seq_one_letter_code
_entity_poly.pdbx_strand_id
1 'polypeptide(L)' 'MAAFSYCSSDDEGGDEELREFLSAGQVDQTVRHAIQSCWMALPKGRRSTDELKRQLNRMIDRAIEDMEEDRKEFGM' A
#
# COMPACT_ATOMS: atom_id res chain seq x y z
N MET A 1 3.03 10.64 13.79
CA MET A 1 2.39 9.88 12.70
C MET A 1 3.44 9.03 12.01
N ALA A 2 3.68 7.83 12.53
CA ALA A 2 4.46 6.81 11.86
C ALA A 2 3.69 5.50 12.06
N ALA A 3 2.95 5.10 11.02
CA ALA A 3 2.28 3.80 10.94
C ALA A 3 2.72 3.15 9.62
N PHE A 4 4.02 3.04 9.45
CA PHE A 4 4.65 2.27 8.37
C PHE A 4 5.91 1.57 8.90
N SER A 5 5.78 1.04 10.12
CA SER A 5 6.83 0.27 10.76
C SER A 5 6.24 -1.08 11.12
N TYR A 6 6.82 -2.11 10.52
CA TYR A 6 6.91 -3.47 11.05
C TYR A 6 5.80 -4.47 10.65
N CYS A 7 5.89 -5.04 9.45
CA CYS A 7 5.58 -6.45 9.26
C CYS A 7 6.88 -7.23 9.56
N SER A 8 7.08 -7.60 10.82
CA SER A 8 8.10 -8.59 11.18
C SER A 8 7.73 -9.23 12.51
N SER A 9 6.63 -9.97 12.53
CA SER A 9 6.33 -10.86 13.64
C SER A 9 5.85 -12.21 13.10
N ASP A 10 6.80 -13.15 13.05
CA ASP A 10 6.58 -14.60 13.09
C ASP A 10 5.81 -14.96 14.37
N ASP A 11 4.50 -14.75 14.38
CA ASP A 11 3.62 -15.24 15.44
C ASP A 11 2.34 -15.77 14.79
N GLU A 12 2.11 -17.09 14.84
CA GLU A 12 0.97 -17.76 14.17
C GLU A 12 -0.41 -17.25 14.65
N GLY A 13 -0.47 -16.48 15.75
CA GLY A 13 -1.68 -15.79 16.21
C GLY A 13 -1.87 -14.35 15.69
N GLY A 14 -0.83 -13.75 15.11
CA GLY A 14 -0.87 -12.37 14.61
C GLY A 14 -1.64 -12.21 13.31
N ASP A 15 -1.61 -13.22 12.44
CA ASP A 15 -2.25 -13.19 11.12
C ASP A 15 -3.78 -13.11 11.19
N GLU A 16 -4.39 -13.78 12.17
CA GLU A 16 -5.85 -13.78 12.35
C GLU A 16 -6.33 -12.44 12.90
N GLU A 17 -5.66 -11.90 13.92
CA GLU A 17 -5.91 -10.56 14.44
C GLU A 17 -5.67 -9.47 13.37
N LEU A 18 -4.62 -9.62 12.55
CA LEU A 18 -4.33 -8.69 11.46
C LEU A 18 -5.41 -8.74 10.37
N ARG A 19 -5.94 -9.92 10.04
CA ARG A 19 -7.05 -10.09 9.09
C ARG A 19 -8.36 -9.52 9.63
N GLU A 20 -8.63 -9.69 10.93
CA GLU A 20 -9.78 -9.08 11.59
C GLU A 20 -9.68 -7.55 11.62
N PHE A 21 -8.47 -7.02 11.87
CA PHE A 21 -8.20 -5.59 11.84
C PHE A 21 -8.33 -5.05 10.40
N LEU A 22 -7.66 -5.67 9.43
CA LEU A 22 -7.67 -5.34 7.99
C LEU A 22 -8.95 -5.79 7.29
N SER A 23 -10.09 -5.43 7.86
CA SER A 23 -11.38 -5.59 7.19
C SER A 23 -11.36 -4.93 5.80
N ALA A 24 -12.12 -5.49 4.84
CA ALA A 24 -12.21 -4.93 3.49
C ALA A 24 -12.58 -3.44 3.46
N GLY A 25 -13.34 -2.96 4.46
CA GLY A 25 -13.68 -1.55 4.62
C GLY A 25 -12.48 -0.67 5.00
N GLN A 26 -11.60 -1.13 5.89
CA GLN A 26 -10.38 -0.41 6.23
C GLN A 26 -9.42 -0.32 5.04
N VAL A 27 -9.31 -1.41 4.28
CA VAL A 27 -8.51 -1.44 3.05
C VAL A 27 -9.07 -0.44 2.03
N ASP A 28 -10.38 -0.41 1.78
CA ASP A 28 -11.02 0.57 0.88
C ASP A 28 -10.74 2.02 1.32
N GLN A 29 -10.89 2.32 2.62
CA GLN A 29 -10.60 3.66 3.15
C GLN A 29 -9.12 4.05 2.95
N THR A 30 -8.21 3.12 3.20
CA THR A 30 -6.77 3.33 3.04
C THR A 30 -6.42 3.61 1.58
N VAL A 31 -6.99 2.85 0.65
CA VAL A 31 -6.82 3.06 -0.80
C VAL A 31 -7.34 4.44 -1.21
N ARG A 32 -8.51 4.88 -0.71
CA ARG A 32 -9.04 6.23 -1.01
C ARG A 32 -8.11 7.33 -0.49
N HIS A 33 -7.58 7.19 0.72
CA HIS A 33 -6.62 8.14 1.27
C HIS A 33 -5.33 8.20 0.45
N ALA A 34 -4.82 7.05 -0.01
CA ALA A 34 -3.64 6.99 -0.87
C ALA A 34 -3.87 7.71 -2.21
N ILE A 35 -5.03 7.48 -2.85
CA ILE A 35 -5.43 8.16 -4.09
C ILE A 35 -5.48 9.68 -3.90
N GLN A 36 -6.13 10.15 -2.84
CA GLN A 36 -6.22 11.58 -2.52
C GLN A 36 -4.86 12.20 -2.26
N SER A 37 -4.00 11.49 -1.53
CA SER A 37 -2.62 11.94 -1.25
C SER A 37 -1.81 12.06 -2.53
N CYS A 38 -1.92 11.08 -3.44
CA CYS A 38 -1.28 11.11 -4.74
C CYS A 38 -1.76 12.31 -5.59
N TRP A 39 -3.07 12.58 -5.60
CA TRP A 39 -3.63 13.76 -6.27
C TRP A 39 -3.07 15.07 -5.73
N MET A 40 -2.93 15.17 -4.41
CA MET A 40 -2.40 16.37 -3.77
C MET A 40 -0.93 16.58 -4.04
N ALA A 41 -0.14 15.49 -4.15
CA ALA A 41 1.27 15.53 -4.50
C ALA A 41 1.54 15.96 -5.95
N LEU A 42 0.58 15.76 -6.86
CA LEU A 42 0.73 16.20 -8.25
C LEU A 42 0.78 17.74 -8.37
N PRO A 43 1.70 18.28 -9.20
CA PRO A 43 1.73 19.71 -9.53
C PRO A 43 0.39 20.17 -10.09
N LYS A 44 -0.10 21.35 -9.67
CA LYS A 44 -1.45 21.85 -10.06
C LYS A 44 -1.70 21.84 -11.57
N GLY A 45 -0.70 22.16 -12.39
CA GLY A 45 -0.80 22.16 -13.86
C GLY A 45 -0.75 20.78 -14.52
N ARG A 46 -0.54 19.71 -13.75
CA ARG A 46 -0.47 18.31 -14.23
C ARG A 46 -1.48 17.40 -13.54
N ARG A 47 -2.43 17.97 -12.78
CA ARG A 47 -3.50 17.20 -12.14
C ARG A 47 -4.51 16.75 -13.19
N SER A 48 -4.36 15.51 -13.64
CA SER A 48 -5.35 14.80 -14.44
C SER A 48 -5.53 13.40 -13.86
N THR A 49 -6.68 12.79 -14.13
CA THR A 49 -6.94 11.40 -13.74
C THR A 49 -5.94 10.43 -14.39
N ASP A 50 -5.46 10.76 -15.58
CA ASP A 50 -4.51 9.91 -16.31
C ASP A 50 -3.11 9.96 -15.68
N GLU A 51 -2.62 11.14 -15.32
CA GLU A 51 -1.34 11.27 -14.64
C GLU A 51 -1.41 10.67 -13.23
N LEU A 52 -2.55 10.83 -12.54
CA LEU A 52 -2.80 10.16 -11.26
C LEU A 52 -2.69 8.64 -11.37
N LYS A 53 -3.42 8.03 -12.33
CA LYS A 53 -3.37 6.58 -12.57
C LYS A 53 -1.96 6.11 -12.89
N ARG A 54 -1.24 6.85 -13.74
CA ARG A 54 0.13 6.53 -14.12
C ARG A 54 1.08 6.53 -12.92
N GLN A 55 1.01 7.55 -12.07
CA GLN A 55 1.87 7.63 -10.88
C GLN A 55 1.50 6.56 -9.85
N LEU A 56 0.20 6.35 -9.61
CA LEU A 56 -0.29 5.36 -8.66
C LEU A 56 0.09 3.93 -9.07
N ASN A 57 -0.15 3.56 -10.33
CA ASN A 57 0.21 2.23 -10.83
C ASN A 57 1.71 1.98 -10.69
N ARG A 58 2.56 2.96 -11.04
CA ARG A 58 4.01 2.84 -10.83
C ARG A 58 4.41 2.58 -9.37
N MET A 59 3.65 3.08 -8.39
CA MET A 59 3.91 2.80 -6.97
C MET A 59 3.43 1.41 -6.59
N ILE A 60 2.27 1.00 -7.08
CA ILE A 60 1.70 -0.33 -6.84
C ILE A 60 2.58 -1.41 -7.47
N ASP A 61 2.98 -1.24 -8.73
CA ASP A 61 3.83 -2.19 -9.46
C ASP A 61 5.14 -2.42 -8.69
N ARG A 62 5.81 -1.35 -8.27
CA ARG A 62 7.03 -1.45 -7.46
C ARG A 62 6.80 -2.14 -6.11
N ALA A 63 5.72 -1.79 -5.41
CA ALA A 63 5.43 -2.42 -4.12
C ALA A 63 5.16 -3.93 -4.25
N ILE A 64 4.53 -4.36 -5.37
CA ILE A 64 4.31 -5.78 -5.65
C ILE A 64 5.62 -6.46 -6.03
N GLU A 65 6.44 -5.85 -6.88
CA GLU A 65 7.78 -6.37 -7.23
C GLU A 65 8.64 -6.56 -5.98
N ASP A 66 8.71 -5.55 -5.10
CA ASP A 66 9.45 -5.61 -3.83
C ASP A 66 8.94 -6.78 -2.95
N MET A 67 7.62 -6.97 -2.85
CA MET A 67 7.04 -8.11 -2.12
C MET A 67 7.38 -9.46 -2.73
N GLU A 68 7.40 -9.58 -4.07
CA GLU A 68 7.78 -10.81 -4.76
C GLU A 68 9.27 -11.14 -4.57
N GLU A 69 10.13 -10.12 -4.56
CA GLU A 69 11.56 -10.25 -4.26
C GLU A 69 11.78 -10.70 -2.81
N ASP A 70 11.14 -10.03 -1.84
CA ASP A 70 11.20 -10.40 -0.42
C ASP A 70 10.72 -11.84 -0.20
N ARG A 71 9.63 -12.22 -0.88
CA ARG A 71 9.12 -13.59 -0.83
C ARG A 71 10.15 -14.61 -1.30
N LYS A 72 10.86 -14.29 -2.38
CA LYS A 72 11.87 -15.17 -2.97
C LYS A 72 13.14 -15.25 -2.11
N GLU A 73 13.52 -14.16 -1.47
CA GLU A 73 14.75 -14.05 -0.69
C GLU A 73 14.58 -14.60 0.74
N PHE A 74 13.43 -14.34 1.37
CA PHE A 74 13.16 -14.69 2.77
C PHE A 74 12.16 -15.86 2.95
N GLY A 75 11.53 -16.35 1.87
CA GLY A 75 10.75 -17.60 1.89
C GLY A 75 9.37 -17.53 2.54
N MET A 76 8.73 -16.35 2.56
CA MET A 76 7.34 -16.18 3.02
C MET A 76 6.28 -16.72 2.02
#